data_AF-A0A2E1GUD3-F1
#
_entry.id   AF-A0A2E1GUD3-F1
#
_cell.length_a   1.000
_cell.length_b   1.000
_cell.length_c   1.000
_cell.angle_alpha   90.00
_cell.angle_beta   90.00
_cell.angle_gamma   90.00
#
_symmetry.space_group_name_H-M   'P 1'
#
loop_
_entity.id
_entity.type
_entity.pdbx_description
1 polymer ?
#
loop_
_entity_poly.entity_id
_entity_poly.type
_entity_poly.pdbx_seq_one_letter_code
_entity_poly.pdbx_strand_id
1 'polypeptide(L)'
;MNLFVVNLYKLNKNYSMFNLKSYYLIILLSLFINNTKAQDNYNFNILSDVPFKNGIDNIEKFKTSFDVMNWSREITQKIYEIINIKNIQEDFIFSVNIYNKEKTRFVKVPIYVKKNIIEILKSKNPDNKLIGRFTYDNYRWILRLM
;
A
#
# COMPACT_ATOMS: atom_id res chain seq x y z
N MET A 1 -21.57 -21.72 31.91
CA MET A 1 -20.51 -22.33 31.08
C MET A 1 -19.20 -21.62 31.41
N ASN A 2 -18.59 -22.02 32.52
CA ASN A 2 -17.36 -21.46 33.08
C ASN A 2 -16.29 -22.53 32.98
N LEU A 3 -15.35 -22.38 32.05
CA LEU A 3 -14.18 -23.22 31.91
C LEU A 3 -13.03 -22.29 31.55
N PHE A 4 -12.42 -21.63 32.54
CA PHE A 4 -11.04 -21.10 32.54
C PHE A 4 -10.69 -20.42 33.89
N VAL A 5 -11.20 -20.94 35.02
CA VAL A 5 -10.83 -20.45 36.37
C VAL A 5 -10.34 -21.61 37.24
N VAL A 6 -9.35 -22.36 36.77
CA VAL A 6 -8.47 -23.23 37.58
C VAL A 6 -7.23 -23.40 36.69
N ASN A 7 -6.02 -22.92 37.00
CA ASN A 7 -5.20 -23.43 38.08
C ASN A 7 -3.90 -22.59 38.23
N LEU A 8 -3.99 -21.27 38.43
CA LEU A 8 -2.80 -20.43 38.67
C LEU A 8 -2.25 -20.54 40.11
N TYR A 9 -2.99 -21.16 41.03
CA TYR A 9 -2.58 -21.28 42.44
C TYR A 9 -1.58 -22.42 42.71
N LYS A 10 -1.40 -23.37 41.79
CA LYS A 10 -0.49 -24.52 42.00
C LYS A 10 0.94 -24.32 41.52
N LEU A 11 1.27 -23.18 40.91
CA LEU A 11 2.64 -22.82 40.50
C LEU A 11 3.37 -21.94 41.53
N ASN A 12 2.72 -21.61 42.64
CA ASN A 12 3.18 -20.58 43.57
C ASN A 12 4.05 -21.10 44.73
N LYS A 13 4.82 -22.17 44.54
CA LYS A 13 5.70 -22.69 45.60
C LYS A 13 7.20 -22.64 45.32
N ASN A 14 7.65 -22.24 44.12
CA ASN A 14 9.09 -22.21 43.80
C ASN A 14 9.58 -20.98 43.02
N TYR A 15 8.79 -19.90 42.90
CA TYR A 15 9.25 -18.66 42.24
C TYR A 15 9.17 -17.46 43.18
N SER A 16 9.89 -17.55 44.31
CA SER A 16 10.16 -16.39 45.17
C SER A 16 11.22 -15.48 44.53
N MET A 17 10.95 -14.88 43.37
CA MET A 17 11.71 -13.70 42.90
C MET A 17 11.18 -13.00 41.63
N PHE A 18 9.91 -13.17 41.25
CA PHE A 18 9.35 -12.32 40.18
C PHE A 18 8.65 -11.09 40.78
N ASN A 19 9.43 -10.01 40.88
CA ASN A 19 9.00 -8.69 41.36
C ASN A 19 7.76 -8.16 40.59
N LEU A 20 6.83 -7.50 41.28
CA LEU A 20 5.66 -6.84 40.67
C LEU A 20 6.03 -5.88 39.52
N LYS A 21 7.23 -5.28 39.57
CA LYS A 21 7.79 -4.43 38.52
C LYS A 21 7.96 -5.18 37.19
N SER A 22 8.28 -6.47 37.24
CA SER A 22 8.45 -7.33 36.06
C SER A 22 7.13 -7.57 35.34
N TYR A 23 6.01 -7.67 36.08
CA TYR A 23 4.67 -7.79 35.50
C TYR A 23 4.25 -6.52 34.75
N TYR A 24 4.53 -5.35 35.32
CA TYR A 24 4.25 -4.07 34.66
C TYR A 24 5.02 -3.92 33.34
N LEU A 25 6.28 -4.38 33.32
CA LEU A 25 7.12 -4.36 32.13
C LEU A 25 6.54 -5.24 31.01
N ILE A 26 6.02 -6.42 31.34
CA ILE A 26 5.41 -7.35 30.38
C ILE A 26 4.11 -6.78 29.78
N ILE A 27 3.29 -6.09 30.59
CA ILE A 27 2.06 -5.42 30.13
C ILE A 27 2.39 -4.21 29.23
N LEU A 28 3.44 -3.45 29.56
CA LEU A 28 3.91 -2.37 28.70
C LEU A 28 4.49 -2.90 27.37
N LEU A 29 5.22 -4.01 27.39
CA LEU A 29 5.76 -4.62 26.18
C LEU A 29 4.64 -5.16 25.26
N SER A 30 3.59 -5.76 25.82
CA SER A 30 2.47 -6.29 25.04
C SER A 30 1.62 -5.17 24.41
N LEU A 31 1.53 -4.00 25.06
CA LEU A 31 0.94 -2.80 24.47
C LEU A 31 1.76 -2.23 23.30
N PHE A 32 3.09 -2.37 23.33
CA PHE A 32 3.96 -1.97 22.22
C PHE A 32 3.90 -2.92 21.03
N ILE A 33 3.78 -4.23 21.26
CA ILE A 33 3.74 -5.25 20.20
C ILE A 33 2.44 -5.19 19.39
N ASN A 34 1.33 -4.75 19.98
CA ASN A 34 0.03 -4.71 19.32
C ASN A 34 -0.20 -3.53 18.35
N ASN A 35 0.72 -2.57 18.26
CA ASN A 35 0.52 -1.37 17.43
C ASN A 35 1.31 -1.33 16.13
N THR A 36 2.13 -2.34 15.83
CA THR A 36 2.75 -2.45 14.50
C THR A 36 1.93 -3.40 13.64
N LYS A 37 0.73 -2.97 13.22
CA LYS A 37 0.15 -3.56 12.00
C LYS A 37 1.16 -3.29 10.90
N ALA A 38 1.82 -4.35 10.42
CA ALA A 38 2.68 -4.25 9.26
C ALA A 38 1.88 -3.61 8.14
N GLN A 39 2.30 -2.44 7.69
CA GLN A 39 1.64 -1.76 6.58
C GLN A 39 1.88 -2.61 5.34
N ASP A 40 0.81 -3.22 4.81
CA ASP A 40 0.88 -3.97 3.56
C ASP A 40 1.41 -3.04 2.46
N ASN A 41 2.60 -3.35 1.95
CA ASN A 41 3.17 -2.61 0.83
C ASN A 41 2.62 -3.17 -0.48
N TYR A 42 1.62 -2.49 -1.04
CA TYR A 42 1.10 -2.80 -2.37
C TYR A 42 2.03 -2.21 -3.43
N ASN A 43 2.77 -3.06 -4.13
CA ASN A 43 3.80 -2.65 -5.09
C ASN A 43 3.48 -3.11 -6.51
N PHE A 44 3.76 -2.27 -7.49
CA PHE A 44 3.68 -2.59 -8.91
C PHE A 44 4.92 -2.10 -9.65
N ASN A 45 5.46 -2.91 -10.55
CA ASN A 45 6.72 -2.63 -11.23
C ASN A 45 6.48 -2.40 -12.72
N ILE A 46 7.04 -1.31 -13.24
CA ILE A 46 7.03 -0.93 -14.65
C ILE A 46 8.47 -0.93 -15.15
N LEU A 47 8.71 -1.44 -16.36
CA LEU A 47 10.00 -1.33 -17.03
C LEU A 47 9.92 -0.23 -18.09
N SER A 48 10.60 0.89 -17.86
CA SER A 48 10.65 2.01 -18.79
C SER A 48 11.87 2.90 -18.57
N ASP A 49 12.46 3.36 -19.67
CA ASP A 49 13.54 4.34 -19.63
C ASP A 49 13.02 5.79 -19.59
N VAL A 50 11.71 6.02 -19.73
CA VAL A 50 11.11 7.37 -19.79
C VAL A 50 11.52 8.27 -18.62
N PRO A 51 11.50 7.84 -17.34
CA PRO A 51 11.92 8.70 -16.22
C PRO A 51 13.41 9.10 -16.25
N PHE A 52 14.22 8.44 -17.09
CA PHE A 52 15.67 8.58 -17.13
C PHE A 52 16.17 9.24 -18.42
N LYS A 53 15.24 9.71 -19.26
CA LYS A 53 15.52 10.40 -20.51
C LYS A 53 15.17 11.87 -20.36
N ASN A 54 16.07 12.75 -20.80
CA ASN A 54 15.78 14.17 -20.92
C ASN A 54 14.99 14.39 -22.21
N GLY A 55 13.66 14.51 -22.11
CA GLY A 55 12.79 14.77 -23.24
C GLY A 55 12.94 16.20 -23.77
N ILE A 56 13.82 16.41 -24.75
CA ILE A 56 14.12 17.76 -25.27
C ILE A 56 13.14 18.14 -26.40
N ASP A 57 12.72 17.17 -27.21
CA ASP A 57 11.85 17.42 -28.37
C ASP A 57 10.36 17.07 -28.13
N ASN A 58 9.49 17.56 -29.03
CA ASN A 58 8.04 17.36 -28.93
C ASN A 58 7.61 15.90 -29.15
N ILE A 59 8.40 15.11 -29.89
CA ILE A 59 8.09 13.70 -30.19
C ILE A 59 8.30 12.87 -28.93
N GLU A 60 9.39 13.10 -28.21
CA GLU A 60 9.69 12.46 -26.93
C GLU A 60 8.66 12.84 -25.87
N LYS A 61 8.26 14.12 -25.77
CA LYS A 61 7.20 14.55 -24.87
C LYS A 61 5.87 13.85 -25.16
N PHE A 62 5.53 13.67 -26.44
CA PHE A 62 4.34 12.92 -26.84
C PHE A 62 4.44 11.44 -26.44
N LYS A 63 5.57 10.78 -26.73
CA LYS A 63 5.82 9.38 -26.34
C LYS A 63 5.70 9.19 -24.83
N THR A 64 6.36 10.04 -24.05
CA THR A 64 6.26 10.05 -22.58
C THR A 64 4.82 10.19 -22.12
N SER A 65 4.06 11.13 -22.69
CA SER A 65 2.65 11.33 -22.34
C SER A 65 1.80 10.09 -22.67
N PHE A 66 2.04 9.46 -23.83
CA PHE A 66 1.34 8.26 -24.23
C PHE A 66 1.65 7.07 -23.31
N ASP A 67 2.93 6.85 -22.99
CA ASP A 67 3.36 5.77 -22.10
C ASP A 67 2.78 5.95 -20.70
N VAL A 68 2.84 7.16 -20.14
CA VAL A 68 2.29 7.45 -18.81
C VAL A 68 0.77 7.28 -18.78
N MET A 69 0.05 7.60 -19.87
CA MET A 69 -1.38 7.34 -19.98
C MET A 69 -1.68 5.83 -19.92
N ASN A 70 -0.89 5.01 -20.61
CA ASN A 70 -1.05 3.56 -20.58
C ASN A 70 -0.77 2.99 -19.19
N TRP A 71 0.30 3.45 -18.53
CA TRP A 71 0.62 3.04 -17.17
C TRP A 71 -0.49 3.42 -16.19
N SER A 72 -1.08 4.60 -16.34
CA SER A 72 -2.14 5.06 -15.44
C SER A 72 -3.38 4.17 -15.50
N ARG A 73 -3.72 3.67 -16.70
CA ARG A 73 -4.79 2.68 -16.89
C ARG A 73 -4.44 1.35 -16.25
N GLU A 74 -3.22 0.86 -16.49
CA GLU A 74 -2.74 -0.40 -15.92
C GLU A 74 -2.68 -0.37 -14.39
N ILE A 75 -2.17 0.73 -13.82
CA ILE A 75 -2.15 0.98 -12.37
C ILE A 75 -3.57 0.93 -11.80
N THR A 76 -4.53 1.58 -12.44
CA THR A 76 -5.93 1.59 -11.99
C THR A 76 -6.52 0.18 -11.99
N GLN A 77 -6.23 -0.61 -13.03
CA GLN A 77 -6.63 -2.01 -13.10
C GLN A 77 -5.98 -2.84 -11.99
N LYS A 78 -4.68 -2.68 -11.74
CA LYS A 78 -3.95 -3.40 -10.68
C LYS A 78 -4.44 -3.04 -9.28
N ILE A 79 -4.78 -1.78 -9.06
CA ILE A 79 -5.42 -1.31 -7.82
C ILE A 79 -6.76 -2.03 -7.63
N TYR A 80 -7.59 -2.11 -8.66
CA TYR A 80 -8.86 -2.84 -8.59
C TYR A 80 -8.66 -4.34 -8.26
N GLU A 81 -7.72 -5.01 -8.93
CA GLU A 81 -7.38 -6.41 -8.66
C GLU A 81 -6.99 -6.62 -7.19
N ILE A 82 -6.12 -5.77 -6.65
CA ILE A 82 -5.63 -5.88 -5.27
C ILE A 82 -6.72 -5.55 -4.26
N ILE A 83 -7.54 -4.54 -4.51
CA ILE A 83 -8.70 -4.20 -3.67
C ILE A 83 -9.63 -5.41 -3.49
N ASN A 84 -9.85 -6.17 -4.57
CA ASN A 84 -10.70 -7.35 -4.54
C ASN A 84 -10.02 -8.55 -3.87
N ILE A 85 -8.76 -8.85 -4.20
CA ILE A 85 -8.02 -9.99 -3.64
C ILE A 85 -7.78 -9.83 -2.14
N LYS A 86 -7.40 -8.62 -1.70
CA LYS A 86 -7.04 -8.33 -0.30
C LYS A 86 -8.21 -7.79 0.51
N ASN A 87 -9.37 -7.61 -0.11
CA ASN A 87 -10.57 -7.01 0.49
C ASN A 87 -10.28 -5.69 1.24
N ILE A 88 -9.52 -4.79 0.62
CA ILE A 88 -9.12 -3.51 1.24
C ILE A 88 -10.36 -2.62 1.42
N GLN A 89 -10.48 -1.96 2.58
CA GLN A 89 -11.62 -1.08 2.90
C GLN A 89 -11.21 0.30 3.41
N GLU A 90 -9.91 0.53 3.61
CA GLU A 90 -9.33 1.76 4.14
C GLU A 90 -8.40 2.40 3.11
N ASP A 91 -8.11 3.69 3.29
CA ASP A 91 -7.15 4.41 2.47
C ASP A 91 -5.79 3.67 2.46
N PHE A 92 -5.15 3.61 1.29
CA PHE A 92 -3.82 3.00 1.18
C PHE A 92 -2.96 3.68 0.12
N ILE A 93 -1.66 3.44 0.19
CA ILE A 93 -0.71 3.89 -0.82
C ILE A 93 -0.32 2.69 -1.68
N PHE A 94 -0.55 2.82 -2.98
CA PHE A 94 -0.09 1.90 -3.99
C PHE A 94 1.23 2.42 -4.56
N SER A 95 2.32 1.71 -4.33
CA SER A 95 3.66 2.10 -4.76
C SER A 95 3.96 1.57 -6.16
N VAL A 96 4.24 2.46 -7.10
CA VAL A 96 4.66 2.10 -8.45
C VAL A 96 6.17 2.33 -8.57
N ASN A 97 6.92 1.28 -8.90
CA ASN A 97 8.36 1.37 -9.14
C ASN A 97 8.62 1.30 -10.64
N ILE A 98 9.14 2.39 -11.22
CA ILE A 98 9.49 2.46 -12.64
C ILE A 98 11.00 2.24 -12.75
N TYR A 99 11.39 1.06 -13.20
CA TYR A 99 12.79 0.67 -13.40
C TYR A 99 13.22 1.00 -14.82
N ASN A 100 14.48 1.43 -14.99
CA ASN A 100 15.08 1.41 -16.33
C ASN A 100 15.17 -0.04 -16.85
N LYS A 101 15.37 -0.22 -18.15
CA LYS A 101 15.40 -1.57 -18.76
C LYS A 101 16.41 -2.51 -18.13
N GLU A 102 17.53 -1.98 -17.66
CA GLU A 102 18.60 -2.73 -16.99
C GLU A 102 18.32 -3.01 -15.51
N LYS A 103 17.24 -2.45 -14.94
CA LYS A 103 16.86 -2.54 -13.51
C LYS A 103 17.92 -2.04 -12.53
N THR A 104 18.83 -1.18 -13.00
CA THR A 104 19.90 -0.57 -12.20
C THR A 104 19.44 0.71 -11.49
N ARG A 105 18.41 1.37 -12.00
CA ARG A 105 17.83 2.61 -11.48
C ARG A 105 16.31 2.49 -11.41
N PHE A 106 15.70 3.14 -10.42
CA PHE A 106 14.24 3.18 -10.32
C PHE A 106 13.74 4.52 -9.78
N VAL A 107 12.53 4.89 -10.19
CA VAL A 107 11.75 5.97 -9.60
C VAL A 107 10.54 5.36 -8.90
N LYS A 108 10.31 5.76 -7.65
CA LYS A 108 9.13 5.34 -6.88
C LYS A 108 8.05 6.41 -6.99
N VAL A 109 6.88 6.04 -7.50
CA VAL A 109 5.71 6.89 -7.61
C VAL A 109 4.63 6.40 -6.64
N PRO A 110 4.29 7.16 -5.58
CA PRO A 110 3.20 6.81 -4.69
C PRO A 110 1.86 7.21 -5.31
N ILE A 111 0.91 6.28 -5.34
CA ILE A 111 -0.48 6.52 -5.75
C ILE A 111 -1.36 6.38 -4.52
N TYR A 112 -2.02 7.47 -4.13
CA TYR A 112 -2.89 7.47 -2.96
C TYR A 112 -4.31 7.05 -3.35
N VAL A 113 -4.77 5.94 -2.78
CA VAL A 113 -6.09 5.36 -3.04
C VAL A 113 -6.97 5.62 -1.84
N LYS A 114 -7.89 6.58 -2.00
CA LYS A 114 -8.86 6.95 -0.97
C LYS A 114 -10.01 5.95 -0.92
N LYS A 115 -10.61 5.78 0.26
CA LYS A 115 -11.74 4.91 0.53
C LYS A 115 -12.91 5.11 -0.44
N ASN A 116 -13.21 6.35 -0.82
CA ASN A 116 -14.26 6.62 -1.80
C ASN A 116 -13.97 6.00 -3.18
N ILE A 117 -12.71 6.01 -3.63
CA ILE A 117 -12.31 5.33 -4.88
C ILE A 117 -12.44 3.82 -4.73
N ILE A 118 -12.08 3.27 -3.58
CA ILE A 118 -12.23 1.84 -3.28
C ILE A 118 -13.71 1.43 -3.36
N GLU A 119 -14.61 2.21 -2.76
CA GLU A 119 -16.05 1.98 -2.80
C GLU A 119 -16.60 2.05 -4.23
N ILE A 120 -16.16 3.02 -5.03
CA ILE A 120 -16.53 3.14 -6.45
C ILE A 120 -16.08 1.92 -7.24
N LEU A 121 -14.82 1.50 -7.06
CA LEU A 121 -14.24 0.36 -7.75
C LEU A 121 -14.92 -0.96 -7.37
N LYS A 122 -15.35 -1.12 -6.12
CA LYS A 122 -16.08 -2.31 -5.64
C LYS A 122 -17.58 -2.31 -5.96
N SER A 123 -18.14 -1.20 -6.43
CA SER A 123 -19.57 -1.06 -6.71
C SER A 123 -20.03 -2.05 -7.79
N LYS A 124 -21.26 -2.56 -7.67
CA LYS A 124 -21.91 -3.35 -8.74
C LYS A 124 -22.08 -2.55 -10.03
N ASN A 125 -22.30 -1.24 -9.89
CA ASN A 125 -22.39 -0.28 -11.00
C ASN A 125 -21.33 0.81 -10.76
N PRO A 126 -20.07 0.57 -11.17
CA PRO A 126 -19.00 1.52 -10.96
C PRO A 126 -19.23 2.80 -11.80
N ASP A 127 -19.04 3.96 -11.18
CA ASP A 127 -19.09 5.23 -11.90
C ASP A 127 -17.84 5.41 -12.76
N ASN A 128 -17.96 5.08 -14.05
CA ASN A 128 -16.89 5.18 -15.02
C ASN A 128 -16.31 6.60 -15.16
N LYS A 129 -17.08 7.66 -14.87
CA LYS A 129 -16.55 9.04 -14.89
C LYS A 129 -15.59 9.26 -13.74
N LEU A 130 -15.91 8.76 -12.55
CA LEU A 130 -15.04 8.89 -11.38
C LEU A 130 -13.79 8.02 -11.51
N ILE A 131 -13.90 6.81 -12.07
CA ILE A 131 -12.74 5.97 -12.40
C ILE A 131 -11.86 6.65 -13.45
N GLY A 132 -12.46 7.24 -14.49
CA GLY A 132 -11.75 8.01 -15.50
C GLY A 132 -11.00 9.20 -14.89
N ARG A 133 -11.62 9.94 -13.97
CA ARG A 133 -10.97 11.03 -13.23
C ARG A 133 -9.80 10.54 -12.39
N PHE A 134 -9.98 9.47 -11.61
CA PHE A 134 -8.91 8.87 -10.83
C PHE A 134 -7.72 8.44 -11.71
N THR A 135 -8.01 7.81 -12.86
CA THR A 135 -6.99 7.41 -13.84
C THR A 135 -6.25 8.62 -14.39
N TYR A 136 -6.97 9.69 -14.72
CA TYR A 136 -6.40 10.93 -15.25
C TYR A 136 -5.57 11.69 -14.21
N ASP A 137 -6.01 11.71 -12.95
CA ASP A 137 -5.26 12.33 -11.86
C ASP A 137 -3.92 11.61 -11.64
N ASN A 138 -3.93 10.27 -11.69
CA ASN A 138 -2.71 9.46 -11.65
C ASN A 138 -1.79 9.78 -12.83
N TYR A 139 -2.33 9.90 -14.04
CA TYR A 139 -1.58 10.32 -15.23
C TYR A 139 -0.89 11.67 -15.04
N ARG A 140 -1.63 12.68 -14.55
CA ARG A 140 -1.08 14.01 -14.29
C ARG A 140 -0.04 14.01 -13.18
N TRP A 141 -0.23 13.18 -12.16
CA TRP A 141 0.72 13.03 -11.07
C TRP A 141 2.03 12.41 -11.54
N ILE A 142 1.96 11.27 -12.25
CA ILE A 142 3.14 10.58 -12.78
C ILE A 142 3.91 11.52 -13.71
N LEU A 143 3.23 12.23 -14.62
CA LEU A 143 3.89 13.18 -15.53
C LEU A 143 4.62 14.33 -14.83
N ARG A 144 4.22 14.74 -13.63
CA ARG A 144 4.94 15.78 -12.87
C ARG A 144 6.24 15.28 -12.26
N LEU A 145 6.39 13.97 -12.13
CA LEU A 145 7.56 13.32 -11.55
C LEU A 145 8.56 12.84 -12.62
N MET A 146 8.19 12.93 -13.90
CA MET A 146 9.06 12.67 -15.05
C MET A 146 9.66 13.98 -15.54
#